data_AF-H8KLM4-F1
#
_entry.id   AF-H8KLM4-F1
#
_cell.length_a   1.000
_cell.length_b   1.000
_cell.length_c   1.000
_cell.angle_alpha   90.00
_cell.angle_beta   90.00
_cell.angle_gamma   90.00
#
_symmetry.space_group_name_H-M   'P 1'
#
loop_
_entity.id
_entity.type
_entity.pdbx_description
1 polymer ?
#
loop_
_entity_poly.entity_id
_entity_poly.type
_entity_poly.pdbx_seq_one_letter_code
_entity_poly.pdbx_strand_id
1 'polypeptide(L)'
;MLSEKDEIRMTAGMPGYISVAYSPAENVGIYASSFFTREMLISESRTQKGDHFTMEFAGGYYKKDPDNDGIVEVYGGIGVGKFSIKEEGLAGNFRFKSPTMKIFIHPSIGWKRKKFEAAFNFRITGLKFGNYSTNFSNESIVENRLEDLNRGMDFFIEPAITLRFGLKNVKFDYQSGVSLPFRKSPSYSYLPVLGTFGISVNLTKDLFKKQE
;
A
#
# COMPACT_ATOMS: atom_id res chain seq x y z
N MET A 1 -10.84 0.52 8.93
CA MET A 1 -11.55 -0.61 9.53
C MET A 1 -13.04 -0.43 9.29
N LEU A 2 -13.60 -1.35 8.51
CA LEU A 2 -15.05 -1.49 8.40
C LEU A 2 -15.58 -2.05 9.73
N SER A 3 -16.78 -1.66 10.12
CA SER A 3 -17.39 -2.11 11.38
C SER A 3 -18.82 -2.57 11.25
N GLU A 4 -19.50 -2.23 10.16
CA GLU A 4 -20.92 -2.54 9.97
C GLU A 4 -21.22 -2.75 8.49
N LYS A 5 -22.30 -3.48 8.22
CA LYS A 5 -22.81 -3.70 6.86
C LYS A 5 -23.20 -2.38 6.22
N ASP A 6 -22.93 -2.26 4.93
CA ASP A 6 -23.17 -1.09 4.09
C ASP A 6 -22.34 0.14 4.47
N GLU A 7 -21.27 -0.04 5.27
CA GLU A 7 -20.25 0.98 5.45
C GLU A 7 -19.38 1.09 4.20
N ILE A 8 -19.20 2.32 3.72
CA ILE A 8 -18.19 2.67 2.71
C ILE A 8 -17.15 3.57 3.37
N ARG A 9 -15.88 3.26 3.13
CA ARG A 9 -14.77 4.10 3.54
C ARG A 9 -13.95 4.49 2.32
N MET A 10 -13.67 5.77 2.20
CA MET A 10 -12.73 6.30 1.21
C MET A 10 -11.58 6.95 1.95
N THR A 11 -10.36 6.78 1.46
CA THR A 11 -9.17 7.46 2.00
C THR A 11 -8.34 7.97 0.84
N ALA A 12 -7.88 9.20 0.92
CA ALA A 12 -6.93 9.79 0.00
C ALA A 12 -5.82 10.45 0.81
N GLY A 13 -4.56 10.22 0.45
CA GLY A 13 -3.42 10.67 1.21
C GLY A 13 -2.15 10.79 0.38
N MET A 14 -1.13 11.35 1.00
CA MET A 14 0.20 11.53 0.43
C MET A 14 1.17 10.50 1.02
N PRO A 15 2.16 10.03 0.24
CA PRO A 15 2.33 10.29 -1.20
C PRO A 15 1.39 9.42 -2.06
N GLY A 16 0.49 10.06 -2.82
CA GLY A 16 -0.32 9.44 -3.88
C GLY A 16 -1.08 8.15 -3.52
N TYR A 17 -1.61 8.05 -2.30
CA TYR A 17 -2.40 6.90 -1.83
C TYR A 17 -3.90 7.18 -1.95
N ILE A 18 -4.65 6.25 -2.53
CA ILE A 18 -6.12 6.28 -2.57
C ILE A 18 -6.63 4.89 -2.24
N SER A 19 -7.64 4.76 -1.39
CA SER A 19 -8.31 3.49 -1.13
C SER A 19 -9.80 3.65 -0.92
N VAL A 20 -10.55 2.63 -1.35
CA VAL A 20 -11.99 2.50 -1.10
C VAL A 20 -12.25 1.13 -0.51
N ALA A 21 -12.99 1.07 0.58
CA ALA A 21 -13.44 -0.17 1.22
C ALA A 21 -14.96 -0.16 1.36
N TYR A 22 -15.57 -1.33 1.24
CA TYR A 22 -17.02 -1.52 1.35
C TYR A 22 -17.35 -2.81 2.11
N SER A 23 -18.39 -2.76 2.92
CA SER A 23 -18.95 -3.93 3.63
C SER A 23 -20.26 -4.41 2.98
N PRO A 24 -20.23 -5.35 2.02
CA PRO A 24 -21.46 -5.85 1.36
C PRO A 24 -22.35 -6.70 2.27
N ALA A 25 -21.77 -7.32 3.30
CA ALA A 25 -22.46 -8.20 4.22
C ALA A 25 -21.89 -8.04 5.63
N GLU A 26 -22.60 -8.56 6.62
CA GLU A 26 -22.08 -8.58 7.98
C GLU A 26 -20.73 -9.27 8.01
N ASN A 27 -19.75 -8.60 8.64
CA ASN A 27 -18.40 -9.11 8.83
C ASN A 27 -17.60 -9.37 7.55
N VAL A 28 -18.11 -9.03 6.37
CA VAL A 28 -17.40 -9.20 5.10
C VAL A 28 -16.99 -7.83 4.59
N GLY A 29 -15.70 -7.68 4.28
CA GLY A 29 -15.18 -6.47 3.67
C GLY A 29 -14.53 -6.76 2.34
N ILE A 30 -14.62 -5.79 1.44
CA ILE A 30 -13.78 -5.71 0.24
C ILE A 30 -13.11 -4.35 0.20
N TYR A 31 -11.91 -4.27 -0.37
CA TYR A 31 -11.27 -3.00 -0.64
C TYR A 31 -10.45 -3.01 -1.92
N ALA A 32 -10.29 -1.82 -2.49
CA ALA A 32 -9.36 -1.54 -3.56
C ALA A 32 -8.48 -0.35 -3.16
N SER A 33 -7.21 -0.39 -3.50
CA SER A 33 -6.28 0.72 -3.27
C SER A 33 -5.38 0.98 -4.46
N SER A 34 -4.85 2.19 -4.54
CA SER A 34 -3.86 2.62 -5.50
C SER A 34 -2.79 3.41 -4.78
N PHE A 35 -1.54 3.20 -5.16
CA PHE A 35 -0.39 3.94 -4.67
C PHE A 35 0.45 4.41 -5.84
N PHE A 36 0.76 5.71 -5.85
CA PHE A 36 1.62 6.35 -6.82
C PHE A 36 2.67 7.18 -6.09
N THR A 37 3.93 6.93 -6.40
CA THR A 37 5.04 7.78 -5.94
C THR A 37 5.99 8.08 -7.09
N ARG A 38 6.61 9.25 -7.02
CA ARG A 38 7.63 9.70 -7.94
C ARG A 38 8.82 10.18 -7.12
N GLU A 39 9.96 9.53 -7.33
CA GLU A 39 11.21 9.82 -6.64
C GLU A 39 12.17 10.51 -7.61
N MET A 40 12.92 11.49 -7.11
CA MET A 40 13.94 12.18 -7.89
C MET A 40 15.20 12.28 -7.05
N LEU A 41 16.30 11.75 -7.58
CA LEU A 41 17.63 11.88 -7.01
C LEU A 41 18.46 12.72 -7.98
N ILE A 42 18.99 13.83 -7.49
CA ILE A 42 19.85 14.74 -8.25
C ILE A 42 21.25 14.64 -7.66
N SER A 43 22.22 14.30 -8.51
CA SER A 43 23.65 14.32 -8.23
C SER A 43 24.35 15.26 -9.23
N GLU A 44 25.59 15.66 -8.95
CA GLU A 44 26.34 16.64 -9.76
C GLU A 44 26.45 16.28 -11.26
N SER A 45 26.38 14.99 -11.61
CA SER A 45 26.52 14.50 -12.99
C SER A 45 25.35 13.66 -13.50
N ARG A 46 24.33 13.38 -12.66
CA ARG A 46 23.27 12.42 -12.96
C ARG A 46 21.95 12.82 -12.31
N THR A 47 20.87 12.71 -13.07
CA THR A 47 19.49 12.82 -12.56
C THR A 47 18.81 11.47 -12.69
N GLN A 48 18.37 10.89 -11.58
CA GLN A 48 17.59 9.66 -11.56
C GLN A 48 16.14 9.95 -11.15
N LYS A 49 15.19 9.45 -11.92
CA LYS A 49 13.75 9.58 -11.70
C LYS A 49 13.14 8.18 -11.57
N GLY A 50 12.52 7.89 -10.43
CA GLY A 50 11.76 6.67 -10.19
C GLY A 50 10.26 6.96 -10.24
N ASP A 51 9.50 6.20 -11.03
CA ASP A 51 8.04 6.21 -11.00
C ASP A 51 7.57 4.83 -10.51
N HIS A 52 6.71 4.81 -9.50
CA HIS A 52 6.11 3.60 -8.99
C HIS A 52 4.59 3.76 -8.91
N PHE A 53 3.88 2.79 -9.49
CA PHE A 53 2.43 2.70 -9.46
C PHE A 53 2.01 1.28 -9.08
N THR A 54 1.09 1.14 -8.12
CA THR A 54 0.48 -0.14 -7.74
C THR A 54 -1.03 0.05 -7.58
N MET A 55 -1.81 -0.94 -8.00
CA MET A 55 -3.22 -1.13 -7.64
C MET A 55 -3.39 -2.45 -6.91
N GLU A 56 -4.23 -2.49 -5.89
CA GLU A 56 -4.51 -3.67 -5.08
C GLU A 56 -6.01 -3.88 -4.92
N PHE A 57 -6.42 -5.15 -4.85
CA PHE A 57 -7.80 -5.57 -4.59
C PHE A 57 -7.78 -6.68 -3.56
N ALA A 58 -8.67 -6.60 -2.58
CA ALA A 58 -8.75 -7.57 -1.50
C ALA A 58 -10.18 -7.80 -1.04
N GLY A 59 -10.39 -9.00 -0.49
CA GLY A 59 -11.57 -9.39 0.26
C GLY A 59 -11.15 -9.97 1.60
N GLY A 60 -12.03 -9.90 2.59
CA GLY A 60 -11.69 -10.32 3.93
C GLY A 60 -12.86 -10.38 4.88
N TYR A 61 -12.52 -10.73 6.12
CA TYR A 61 -13.44 -10.84 7.22
C TYR A 61 -13.05 -9.84 8.32
N TYR A 62 -14.03 -9.17 8.92
CA TYR A 62 -13.84 -8.33 10.08
C TYR A 62 -14.84 -8.68 11.18
N LYS A 63 -14.48 -8.48 12.44
CA LYS A 63 -15.37 -8.68 13.58
C LYS A 63 -15.21 -7.51 14.54
N LYS A 64 -16.31 -6.80 14.76
CA LYS A 64 -16.42 -5.80 15.83
C LYS A 64 -16.80 -6.51 17.13
N ASP A 65 -16.08 -6.18 18.19
CA ASP A 65 -16.44 -6.52 19.55
C ASP A 65 -17.62 -5.63 20.00
N PRO A 66 -18.75 -6.22 20.45
CA PRO A 66 -19.91 -5.46 20.91
C PRO A 66 -19.64 -4.55 22.12
N ASP A 67 -18.68 -4.92 22.98
CA ASP A 67 -18.55 -4.35 24.33
C ASP A 67 -17.45 -3.27 24.44
N ASN A 68 -16.43 -3.31 23.58
CA ASN A 68 -15.22 -2.47 23.76
C ASN A 68 -14.76 -1.67 22.52
N ASP A 69 -15.59 -1.58 21.46
CA ASP A 69 -15.26 -0.92 20.19
C ASP A 69 -14.02 -1.50 19.46
N GLY A 70 -13.51 -2.65 19.91
CA GLY A 70 -12.44 -3.39 19.28
C GLY A 70 -12.89 -3.96 17.94
N ILE A 71 -11.97 -4.04 16.99
CA ILE A 71 -12.18 -4.64 15.68
C ILE A 71 -10.96 -5.50 15.36
N VAL A 72 -11.21 -6.73 14.97
CA VAL A 72 -10.20 -7.61 14.35
C VAL A 72 -10.59 -7.80 12.89
N GLU A 73 -9.65 -7.65 11.98
CA GLU A 73 -9.89 -7.86 10.56
C GLU A 73 -8.75 -8.65 9.90
N VAL A 74 -9.07 -9.46 8.92
CA VAL A 74 -8.10 -10.22 8.11
C VAL A 74 -8.52 -10.10 6.66
N TYR A 75 -7.66 -9.50 5.85
CA TYR A 75 -7.86 -9.37 4.40
C TYR A 75 -6.81 -10.16 3.64
N GLY A 76 -7.20 -10.74 2.51
CA GLY A 76 -6.30 -11.33 1.53
C GLY A 76 -6.54 -10.70 0.17
N GLY A 77 -5.48 -10.51 -0.61
CA GLY A 77 -5.63 -9.83 -1.88
C GLY A 77 -4.49 -10.02 -2.85
N ILE A 78 -4.69 -9.41 -4.02
CA ILE A 78 -3.76 -9.38 -5.13
C ILE A 78 -3.51 -7.94 -5.55
N GLY A 79 -2.36 -7.69 -6.15
CA GLY A 79 -2.02 -6.38 -6.69
C GLY A 79 -1.25 -6.47 -7.99
N VAL A 80 -1.37 -5.44 -8.80
CA VAL A 80 -0.63 -5.27 -10.04
C VAL A 80 -0.02 -3.88 -10.05
N GLY A 81 1.17 -3.75 -10.61
CA GLY A 81 1.88 -2.50 -10.61
C GLY A 81 2.90 -2.38 -11.72
N LYS A 82 3.54 -1.23 -11.74
CA LYS A 82 4.64 -0.92 -12.64
C LYS A 82 5.66 -0.11 -11.88
N PHE A 83 6.91 -0.48 -12.08
CA PHE A 83 8.07 0.24 -11.60
C PHE A 83 8.89 0.71 -12.80
N SER A 84 9.33 1.96 -12.78
CA SER A 84 10.25 2.44 -13.80
C SER A 84 11.30 3.39 -13.24
N ILE A 85 12.52 3.22 -13.71
CA ILE A 85 13.65 4.12 -13.42
C ILE A 85 14.06 4.76 -14.74
N LYS A 86 14.31 6.07 -14.71
CA LYS A 86 14.96 6.81 -15.79
C LYS A 86 16.20 7.48 -15.22
N GLU A 87 17.33 7.30 -15.87
CA GLU A 87 18.59 7.96 -15.51
C GLU A 87 19.05 8.81 -16.69
N GLU A 88 19.26 10.10 -16.45
CA GLU A 88 19.70 11.09 -17.43
C GLU A 88 21.08 11.60 -16.97
N GLY A 89 22.12 11.40 -17.79
CA GLY A 89 23.49 11.81 -17.46
C GLY A 89 24.42 11.84 -18.67
N LEU A 90 25.69 12.21 -18.43
CA LEU A 90 26.71 12.36 -19.49
C LEU A 90 26.99 11.07 -20.27
N ALA A 91 26.72 9.90 -19.67
CA ALA A 91 26.90 8.58 -20.27
C ALA A 91 25.68 8.09 -21.11
N GLY A 92 24.61 8.87 -21.20
CA GLY A 92 23.40 8.54 -21.96
C GLY A 92 22.12 8.51 -21.13
N ASN A 93 21.00 8.22 -21.81
CA ASN A 93 19.68 8.12 -21.20
C ASN A 93 19.31 6.65 -20.96
N PHE A 94 19.23 6.23 -19.70
CA PHE A 94 18.84 4.87 -19.34
C PHE A 94 17.39 4.80 -18.90
N ARG A 95 16.72 3.71 -19.26
CA ARG A 95 15.33 3.42 -18.89
C ARG A 95 15.23 1.97 -18.46
N PHE A 96 14.60 1.77 -17.31
CA PHE A 96 14.18 0.46 -16.83
C PHE A 96 12.68 0.50 -16.58
N LYS A 97 11.96 -0.53 -17.03
CA LYS A 97 10.54 -0.70 -16.74
C LYS A 97 10.28 -2.17 -16.41
N SER A 98 9.62 -2.43 -15.29
CA SER A 98 9.18 -3.77 -14.93
C SER A 98 7.74 -3.74 -14.40
N PRO A 99 6.83 -4.58 -14.93
CA PRO A 99 5.55 -4.82 -14.29
C PRO A 99 5.74 -5.62 -13.00
N THR A 100 4.89 -5.39 -12.02
CA THR A 100 4.92 -6.09 -10.74
C THR A 100 3.59 -6.77 -10.46
N MET A 101 3.65 -7.89 -9.77
CA MET A 101 2.49 -8.60 -9.22
C MET A 101 2.70 -8.79 -7.72
N LYS A 102 1.63 -8.60 -6.96
CA LYS A 102 1.61 -8.75 -5.51
C LYS A 102 0.54 -9.75 -5.11
N ILE A 103 0.82 -10.51 -4.07
CA ILE A 103 -0.18 -11.22 -3.27
C ILE A 103 0.06 -10.84 -1.82
N PHE A 104 -1.00 -10.80 -1.00
CA PHE A 104 -0.81 -10.45 0.40
C PHE A 104 -1.91 -11.01 1.30
N ILE A 105 -1.58 -11.11 2.58
CA ILE A 105 -2.52 -11.25 3.70
C ILE A 105 -2.24 -10.15 4.72
N HIS A 106 -3.29 -9.57 5.28
CA HIS A 106 -3.27 -8.37 6.11
C HIS A 106 -4.19 -8.57 7.32
N PRO A 107 -3.76 -9.31 8.35
CA PRO A 107 -4.37 -9.22 9.68
C PRO A 107 -4.18 -7.83 10.30
N SER A 108 -5.21 -7.37 11.01
CA SER A 108 -5.20 -6.10 11.72
C SER A 108 -6.09 -6.19 12.96
N ILE A 109 -5.69 -5.48 14.00
CA ILE A 109 -6.45 -5.30 15.23
C ILE A 109 -6.48 -3.81 15.55
N GLY A 110 -7.63 -3.30 15.95
CA GLY A 110 -7.75 -1.90 16.30
C GLY A 110 -8.99 -1.58 17.11
N TRP A 111 -9.18 -0.28 17.34
CA TRP A 111 -10.32 0.31 18.02
C TRP A 111 -10.94 1.39 17.15
N LYS A 112 -12.27 1.44 17.12
CA LYS A 112 -13.01 2.43 16.33
C LYS A 112 -14.05 3.15 17.18
N ARG A 113 -13.76 4.41 17.52
CA ARG A 113 -14.69 5.32 18.20
C ARG A 113 -15.14 6.43 17.24
N LYS A 114 -16.14 7.21 17.68
CA LYS A 114 -16.73 8.30 16.88
C LYS A 114 -15.67 9.27 16.35
N LYS A 115 -14.76 9.76 17.21
CA LYS A 115 -13.75 10.79 16.85
C LYS A 115 -12.33 10.28 16.69
N PHE A 116 -12.08 9.01 17.02
CA PHE A 116 -10.73 8.45 17.06
C PHE A 116 -10.75 6.97 16.66
N GLU A 117 -9.80 6.57 15.84
CA GLU A 117 -9.53 5.17 15.49
C GLU A 117 -8.03 4.92 15.60
N ALA A 118 -7.65 3.73 16.06
CA ALA A 118 -6.27 3.27 16.07
C ALA A 118 -6.24 1.81 15.63
N ALA A 119 -5.23 1.39 14.88
CA ALA A 119 -5.07 0.02 14.46
C ALA A 119 -3.59 -0.35 14.36
N PHE A 120 -3.28 -1.56 14.79
CA PHE A 120 -2.04 -2.25 14.44
C PHE A 120 -2.32 -3.19 13.28
N ASN A 121 -1.60 -2.97 12.20
CA ASN A 121 -1.67 -3.72 10.97
C ASN A 121 -0.43 -4.58 10.83
N PHE A 122 -0.62 -5.82 10.42
CA PHE A 122 0.48 -6.70 10.10
C PHE A 122 0.22 -7.30 8.73
N ARG A 123 1.12 -7.06 7.78
CA ARG A 123 0.93 -7.54 6.41
C ARG A 123 2.07 -8.44 6.00
N ILE A 124 1.74 -9.54 5.32
CA ILE A 124 2.71 -10.39 4.64
C ILE A 124 2.46 -10.21 3.15
N THR A 125 3.47 -9.73 2.44
CA THR A 125 3.37 -9.43 1.00
C THR A 125 4.36 -10.29 0.22
N GLY A 126 3.89 -10.98 -0.81
CA GLY A 126 4.70 -11.59 -1.84
C GLY A 126 4.74 -10.68 -3.08
N LEU A 127 5.92 -10.28 -3.52
CA LEU A 127 6.15 -9.41 -4.67
C LEU A 127 6.92 -10.17 -5.75
N LYS A 128 6.43 -10.13 -6.99
CA LYS A 128 7.11 -10.68 -8.15
C LYS A 128 7.26 -9.62 -9.23
N PHE A 129 8.46 -9.50 -9.78
CA PHE A 129 8.71 -8.69 -10.96
C PHE A 129 8.51 -9.54 -12.21
N GLY A 130 7.88 -8.96 -13.23
CA GLY A 130 7.74 -9.58 -14.54
C GLY A 130 8.90 -9.20 -15.46
N ASN A 131 8.76 -9.62 -16.72
CA ASN A 131 9.73 -9.31 -17.77
C ASN A 131 9.97 -7.80 -17.87
N TYR A 132 11.23 -7.40 -17.68
CA TYR A 132 11.63 -6.02 -17.73
C TYR A 132 12.07 -5.61 -19.14
N SER A 133 11.91 -4.33 -19.46
CA SER A 133 12.44 -3.71 -20.67
C SER A 133 13.47 -2.68 -20.29
N THR A 134 14.64 -2.75 -20.92
CA THR A 134 15.72 -1.80 -20.68
C THR A 134 16.59 -1.56 -21.90
N ASN A 135 17.25 -0.40 -21.93
CA ASN A 135 18.34 -0.06 -22.84
C ASN A 135 19.71 -0.01 -22.14
N PHE A 136 19.84 -0.61 -20.95
CA PHE A 136 21.16 -0.86 -20.33
C PHE A 136 21.99 -1.80 -21.24
N SER A 137 23.31 -1.58 -21.30
CA SER A 137 24.23 -2.58 -21.87
C SER A 137 24.21 -3.85 -21.00
N ASN A 138 24.57 -5.00 -21.58
CA ASN A 138 24.61 -6.27 -20.82
C ASN A 138 25.50 -6.19 -19.57
N GLU A 139 26.60 -5.42 -19.63
CA GLU A 139 27.48 -5.18 -18.48
C GLU A 139 26.77 -4.39 -17.37
N SER A 140 25.99 -3.36 -17.71
CA SER A 140 25.22 -2.59 -16.74
C SER A 140 24.02 -3.37 -16.15
N ILE A 141 23.47 -4.36 -16.85
CA ILE A 141 22.44 -5.27 -16.33
C ILE A 141 23.01 -6.16 -15.22
N VAL A 142 24.22 -6.69 -15.41
CA VAL A 142 24.96 -7.49 -14.43
C VAL A 142 25.40 -6.64 -13.24
N GLU A 143 25.95 -5.45 -13.51
CA GLU A 143 26.44 -4.52 -12.48
C GLU A 143 25.32 -4.03 -11.56
N ASN A 144 24.14 -3.74 -12.11
CA ASN A 144 22.95 -3.35 -11.33
C ASN A 144 22.11 -4.54 -10.84
N ARG A 145 22.59 -5.78 -11.04
CA ARG A 145 21.91 -7.03 -10.65
C ARG A 145 20.44 -7.11 -11.10
N LEU A 146 20.10 -6.52 -12.24
CA LEU A 146 18.73 -6.48 -12.74
C LEU A 146 18.21 -7.88 -13.14
N GLU A 147 19.12 -8.83 -13.35
CA GLU A 147 18.83 -10.25 -13.59
C GLU A 147 18.17 -10.93 -12.38
N ASP A 148 18.43 -10.44 -11.18
CA ASP A 148 17.90 -11.02 -9.94
C ASP A 148 16.41 -10.73 -9.75
N LEU A 149 15.88 -9.69 -10.42
CA LEU A 149 14.48 -9.30 -10.32
C LEU A 149 13.52 -10.39 -10.83
N ASN A 150 13.94 -11.22 -11.78
CA ASN A 150 13.08 -12.27 -12.35
C ASN A 150 13.22 -13.63 -11.65
N ARG A 151 13.93 -13.72 -10.52
CA ARG A 151 14.28 -15.00 -9.87
C ARG A 151 13.18 -15.63 -9.00
N GLY A 152 12.03 -14.98 -8.83
CA GLY A 152 10.91 -15.55 -8.08
C GLY A 152 10.07 -14.50 -7.38
N MET A 153 9.35 -14.94 -6.35
CA MET A 153 8.56 -14.06 -5.48
C MET A 153 9.36 -13.76 -4.22
N ASP A 154 9.54 -12.48 -3.93
CA ASP A 154 10.17 -11.98 -2.72
C ASP A 154 9.10 -11.69 -1.66
N PHE A 155 9.34 -12.13 -0.43
CA PHE A 155 8.39 -11.95 0.67
C PHE A 155 8.85 -10.87 1.64
N PHE A 156 7.87 -10.13 2.14
CA PHE A 156 8.01 -9.03 3.09
C PHE A 156 7.06 -9.22 4.26
N ILE A 157 7.51 -8.85 5.46
CA ILE A 157 6.67 -8.59 6.63
C ILE A 157 6.60 -7.08 6.83
N GLU A 158 5.39 -6.56 6.95
CA GLU A 158 5.09 -5.13 6.93
C GLU A 158 4.19 -4.75 8.13
N PRO A 159 4.76 -4.61 9.34
CA PRO A 159 4.03 -4.08 10.48
C PRO A 159 3.82 -2.57 10.32
N ALA A 160 2.62 -2.09 10.61
CA ALA A 160 2.25 -0.69 10.53
C ALA A 160 1.24 -0.30 11.60
N ILE A 161 1.27 0.96 12.02
CA ILE A 161 0.26 1.56 12.88
C ILE A 161 -0.55 2.54 12.04
N THR A 162 -1.87 2.54 12.24
CA THR A 162 -2.77 3.53 11.67
C THR A 162 -3.47 4.29 12.79
N LEU A 163 -3.48 5.61 12.70
CA LEU A 163 -4.21 6.51 13.57
C LEU A 163 -5.16 7.33 12.72
N ARG A 164 -6.40 7.49 13.19
CA ARG A 164 -7.36 8.41 12.59
C ARG A 164 -8.02 9.25 13.65
N PHE A 165 -8.13 10.55 13.42
CA PHE A 165 -8.78 11.45 14.37
C PHE A 165 -9.54 12.56 13.64
N GLY A 166 -10.64 13.03 14.23
CA GLY A 166 -11.46 14.10 13.67
C GLY A 166 -12.95 13.94 13.97
N LEU A 167 -13.78 14.17 12.96
CA LEU A 167 -15.24 14.09 13.06
C LEU A 167 -15.72 12.65 12.87
N LYS A 168 -17.02 12.41 13.11
CA LYS A 168 -17.64 11.07 12.94
C LYS A 168 -17.35 10.49 11.55
N ASN A 169 -17.55 11.31 10.52
CA ASN A 169 -17.54 10.90 9.12
C ASN A 169 -16.32 11.37 8.33
N VAL A 170 -15.58 12.36 8.83
CA VAL A 170 -14.38 12.89 8.18
C VAL A 170 -13.26 12.91 9.19
N LYS A 171 -12.21 12.13 8.94
CA LYS A 171 -11.06 11.99 9.84
C LYS A 171 -9.79 12.25 9.07
N PHE A 172 -8.82 12.85 9.74
CA PHE A 172 -7.44 12.76 9.33
C PHE A 172 -6.99 11.29 9.46
N ASP A 173 -6.18 10.82 8.52
CA ASP A 173 -5.65 9.47 8.45
C ASP A 173 -4.12 9.55 8.45
N TYR A 174 -3.48 8.82 9.35
CA TYR A 174 -2.03 8.67 9.40
C TYR A 174 -1.69 7.19 9.52
N GLN A 175 -0.78 6.71 8.69
CA GLN A 175 -0.23 5.37 8.77
C GLN A 175 1.29 5.46 8.68
N SER A 176 1.96 4.66 9.49
CA SER A 176 3.42 4.51 9.45
C SER A 176 3.78 3.06 9.72
N GLY A 177 4.75 2.54 8.99
CA GLY A 177 5.18 1.16 9.09
C GLY A 177 6.57 0.93 8.53
N VAL A 178 7.04 -0.30 8.70
CA VAL A 178 8.32 -0.75 8.14
C VAL A 178 8.10 -1.92 7.21
N SER A 179 8.93 -2.06 6.18
CA SER A 179 8.91 -3.21 5.28
C SER A 179 10.18 -4.02 5.48
N LEU A 180 10.04 -5.30 5.87
CA LEU A 180 11.15 -6.17 6.23
C LEU A 180 11.22 -7.34 5.25
N PRO A 181 12.24 -7.40 4.36
CA PRO A 181 12.39 -8.53 3.44
C PRO A 181 12.80 -9.80 4.18
N PHE A 182 12.31 -10.95 3.74
CA PHE A 182 12.72 -12.26 4.29
C PHE A 182 14.17 -12.59 3.92
N ARG A 183 14.64 -12.05 2.79
CA ARG A 183 16.02 -12.18 2.33
C ARG A 183 16.88 -11.07 2.94
N LYS A 184 18.07 -11.44 3.44
CA LYS A 184 19.02 -10.49 4.06
C LYS A 184 19.51 -9.37 3.13
N SER A 185 19.43 -9.55 1.81
CA SER A 185 19.89 -8.56 0.83
C SER A 185 19.09 -8.73 -0.47
N PRO A 186 17.90 -8.12 -0.60
CA PRO A 186 17.23 -8.05 -1.89
C PRO A 186 18.13 -7.32 -2.89
N SER A 187 18.18 -7.80 -4.13
CA SER A 187 19.04 -7.21 -5.18
C SER A 187 18.51 -5.88 -5.73
N TYR A 188 17.49 -5.30 -5.10
CA TYR A 188 16.84 -4.07 -5.50
C TYR A 188 16.54 -3.18 -4.31
N SER A 189 16.55 -1.88 -4.55
CA SER A 189 16.15 -0.89 -3.56
C SER A 189 14.65 -1.02 -3.28
N TYR A 190 14.29 -1.00 -2.00
CA TYR A 190 12.92 -0.93 -1.52
C TYR A 190 12.84 0.19 -0.48
N LEU A 191 11.63 0.64 -0.17
CA LEU A 191 11.41 1.68 0.82
C LEU A 191 11.22 1.02 2.21
N PRO A 192 12.22 1.06 3.11
CA PRO A 192 12.17 0.33 4.37
C PRO A 192 11.18 0.93 5.38
N VAL A 193 10.87 2.22 5.24
CA VAL A 193 9.91 2.94 6.10
C VAL A 193 8.85 3.56 5.21
N LEU A 194 7.59 3.18 5.44
CA LEU A 194 6.43 3.67 4.71
C LEU A 194 5.62 4.58 5.62
N GLY A 195 5.25 5.76 5.13
CA GLY A 195 4.40 6.69 5.84
C GLY A 195 3.38 7.32 4.90
N THR A 196 2.12 7.35 5.32
CA THR A 196 1.07 8.07 4.60
C THR A 196 0.28 8.96 5.56
N PHE A 197 -0.11 10.13 5.09
CA PHE A 197 -1.05 10.99 5.80
C PHE A 197 -2.12 11.50 4.84
N GLY A 198 -3.35 11.68 5.29
CA GLY A 198 -4.46 11.98 4.41
C GLY A 198 -5.78 12.22 5.11
N ILE A 199 -6.86 12.09 4.35
CA ILE A 199 -8.23 12.25 4.81
C ILE A 199 -8.98 10.96 4.52
N SER A 200 -9.73 10.49 5.50
CA SER A 200 -10.66 9.38 5.39
C SER A 200 -12.10 9.85 5.60
N VAL A 201 -12.98 9.43 4.69
CA VAL A 201 -14.42 9.66 4.75
C VAL A 201 -15.13 8.34 4.99
N ASN A 202 -15.98 8.29 6.01
CA ASN A 202 -16.80 7.13 6.36
C ASN A 202 -18.27 7.44 6.13
N LEU A 203 -18.87 6.70 5.21
CA LEU A 203 -20.29 6.74 4.91
C LEU A 203 -20.96 5.50 5.51
N THR A 204 -21.97 5.72 6.34
CA THR A 204 -22.72 4.66 7.04
C THR A 204 -24.21 4.92 6.87
N LYS A 205 -25.07 3.92 7.11
CA LYS A 205 -26.53 4.07 6.97
C LYS A 205 -27.11 5.22 7.80
N ASP A 206 -26.53 5.49 8.97
CA ASP A 206 -26.93 6.60 9.84
C ASP A 206 -26.90 7.97 9.17
N LEU A 207 -26.02 8.18 8.18
CA LEU A 207 -25.94 9.44 7.44
C LEU A 207 -27.14 9.69 6.54
N PHE A 208 -27.84 8.63 6.14
CA PHE A 208 -28.98 8.68 5.22
C PHE A 208 -30.33 8.61 5.93
N LYS A 209 -30.34 8.34 7.24
CA LYS A 209 -31.56 8.48 8.06
C LYS A 209 -31.81 9.98 8.28
N LYS A 210 -32.88 10.52 7.71
CA LYS A 210 -33.39 11.85 8.06
C LYS A 210 -33.58 11.89 9.58
N GLN A 211 -33.17 13.00 10.20
CA GLN A 211 -33.61 13.34 11.54
C GLN A 211 -35.12 13.59 11.45
N GLU A 212 -35.91 12.59 11.86
CA GLU A 212 -37.32 12.77 12.18
C GLU A 212 -37.48 13.38 13.59
#